data_AF-A0A2C6AYL8-F1
#
_entry.id   AF-A0A2C6AYL8-F1
#
_cell.length_a   1.000
_cell.length_b   1.000
_cell.length_c   1.000
_cell.angle_alpha   90.00
_cell.angle_beta   90.00
_cell.angle_gamma   90.00
#
_symmetry.space_group_name_H-M   'P 1'
#
loop_
_entity.id
_entity.type
_entity.pdbx_description
1 polymer ?
#
loop_
_entity_poly.entity_id
_entity_poly.type
_entity_poly.pdbx_seq_one_letter_code
_entity_poly.pdbx_strand_id
1 'polypeptide(L)'
;MNNNLEQQAKAIFENEFLSLEILPKDWKQASLLDIADYLNGLAMQKYRPSTDDEGIPVLKIKELRQGYCDDKSELCSTNIKHDYIIHDSDVIFSWSGSLLVDFWCGGTCGLNQHLFKVTSNKYDKWFYYAWTKYYLDHFIAVATDKATTMGHIKRDELTKAKVIIPNSRDYKRIGALIQPIYDLIITNRIENRKLISLRDSILPKLMSGELDVSKIDI
;
A
#
# COMPACT_ATOMS: atom_id res chain seq x y z
N MET A 1 -9.17 10.63 -3.79
CA MET A 1 -8.98 9.83 -2.56
C MET A 1 -10.18 10.08 -1.66
N ASN A 2 -10.84 9.04 -1.14
CA ASN A 2 -12.01 9.24 -0.27
C ASN A 2 -11.52 9.57 1.15
N ASN A 3 -11.16 10.84 1.36
CA ASN A 3 -10.55 11.32 2.61
C ASN A 3 -11.41 11.01 3.84
N ASN A 4 -12.73 10.86 3.68
CA ASN A 4 -13.64 10.54 4.76
C ASN A 4 -13.39 9.12 5.32
N LEU A 5 -13.28 8.11 4.47
CA LEU A 5 -13.05 6.72 4.92
C LEU A 5 -11.71 6.57 5.65
N GLU A 6 -10.66 7.22 5.13
CA GLU A 6 -9.35 7.21 5.79
C GLU A 6 -9.40 7.90 7.17
N GLN A 7 -10.11 9.02 7.29
CA GLN A 7 -10.32 9.71 8.56
C GLN A 7 -11.12 8.85 9.56
N GLN A 8 -12.14 8.13 9.11
CA GLN A 8 -12.91 7.22 9.97
C GLN A 8 -12.04 6.06 10.48
N ALA A 9 -11.31 5.39 9.59
CA ALA A 9 -10.40 4.31 9.99
C ALA A 9 -9.33 4.79 10.97
N LYS A 10 -8.77 5.98 10.72
CA LYS A 10 -7.81 6.63 11.63
C LYS A 10 -8.45 6.93 13.00
N ALA A 11 -9.63 7.54 13.04
CA ALA A 11 -10.30 7.88 14.29
C ALA A 11 -10.63 6.64 15.13
N ILE A 12 -11.09 5.54 14.50
CA ILE A 12 -11.33 4.28 15.20
C ILE A 12 -10.01 3.72 15.74
N PHE A 13 -8.94 3.72 14.93
CA PHE A 13 -7.62 3.26 15.39
C PHE A 13 -7.12 4.08 16.60
N GLU A 14 -7.20 5.41 16.54
CA GLU A 14 -6.77 6.29 17.63
C GLU A 14 -7.58 6.05 18.91
N ASN A 15 -8.91 5.90 18.79
CA ASN A 15 -9.80 5.61 19.92
C ASN A 15 -9.59 4.21 20.52
N GLU A 16 -9.21 3.22 19.72
CA GLU A 16 -9.06 1.84 20.19
C GLU A 16 -7.66 1.56 20.76
N PHE A 17 -6.62 2.25 20.27
CA PHE A 17 -5.23 1.96 20.62
C PHE A 17 -4.50 3.08 21.36
N LEU A 18 -4.86 4.36 21.14
CA LEU A 18 -4.08 5.49 21.62
C LEU A 18 -4.75 6.27 22.77
N SER A 19 -6.07 6.18 22.92
CA SER A 19 -6.80 6.82 24.03
C SER A 19 -6.89 5.95 25.29
N LEU A 20 -6.10 4.89 25.39
CA LEU A 20 -6.06 4.02 26.56
C LEU A 20 -5.18 4.65 27.64
N GLU A 21 -5.77 5.06 28.76
CA GLU A 21 -5.02 5.55 29.93
C GLU A 21 -4.19 4.44 30.59
N ILE A 22 -4.73 3.21 30.61
CA ILE A 22 -4.09 2.02 31.17
C ILE A 22 -4.23 0.89 30.15
N LEU A 23 -3.11 0.24 29.82
CA LEU A 23 -3.09 -0.91 28.95
C LEU A 23 -3.89 -2.08 29.59
N PRO A 24 -4.90 -2.66 28.90
CA PRO A 24 -5.61 -3.81 29.43
C PRO A 24 -4.66 -4.98 29.72
N LYS A 25 -4.89 -5.69 30.82
CA LYS A 25 -3.97 -6.71 31.37
C LYS A 25 -3.60 -7.83 30.38
N ASP A 26 -4.50 -8.15 29.45
CA ASP A 26 -4.33 -9.24 28.47
C ASP A 26 -3.82 -8.75 27.10
N TRP A 27 -3.49 -7.47 26.98
CA TRP A 27 -2.89 -6.90 25.78
C TRP A 27 -1.36 -6.96 25.87
N LYS A 28 -0.71 -7.17 24.73
CA LYS A 28 0.74 -7.36 24.65
C LYS A 28 1.40 -6.18 23.95
N GLN A 29 2.57 -5.77 24.43
CA GLN A 29 3.43 -4.85 23.69
C GLN A 29 4.37 -5.62 22.77
N ALA A 30 4.61 -5.06 21.59
CA ALA A 30 5.53 -5.61 20.60
C ALA A 30 6.10 -4.47 19.72
N SER A 31 6.68 -4.79 18.57
CA SER A 31 7.14 -3.84 17.56
C SER A 31 6.48 -4.09 16.19
N LEU A 32 6.67 -3.19 15.23
CA LEU A 32 6.21 -3.42 13.85
C LEU A 32 6.78 -4.73 13.27
N LEU A 33 8.04 -5.06 13.58
CA LEU A 33 8.66 -6.31 13.10
C LEU A 33 8.11 -7.57 13.76
N ASP A 34 7.40 -7.46 14.90
CA ASP A 34 6.75 -8.61 15.54
C ASP A 34 5.38 -8.93 14.92
N ILE A 35 4.77 -7.95 14.23
CA ILE A 35 3.43 -8.07 13.66
C ILE A 35 3.43 -8.22 12.15
N ALA A 36 4.51 -7.82 11.46
CA ALA A 36 4.62 -7.91 10.01
C ALA A 36 6.06 -8.06 9.51
N ASP A 37 6.17 -8.71 8.36
CA ASP A 37 7.37 -8.80 7.55
C ASP A 37 7.45 -7.62 6.59
N TYR A 38 8.59 -6.94 6.58
CA TYR A 38 8.90 -5.84 5.67
C TYR A 38 9.94 -6.34 4.66
N LEU A 39 9.47 -6.93 3.56
CA LEU A 39 10.31 -7.47 2.50
C LEU A 39 10.85 -6.33 1.63
N ASN A 40 12.17 -6.13 1.62
CA ASN A 40 12.78 -5.11 0.76
C ASN A 40 12.72 -5.53 -0.71
N GLY A 41 12.35 -4.61 -1.60
CA GLY A 41 12.37 -4.86 -3.04
C GLY A 41 13.75 -5.14 -3.64
N LEU A 42 13.74 -5.42 -4.94
CA LEU A 42 14.95 -5.72 -5.71
C LEU A 42 15.45 -4.49 -6.47
N ALA A 43 16.73 -4.52 -6.82
CA ALA A 43 17.33 -3.64 -7.81
C ALA A 43 16.78 -3.97 -9.20
N MET A 44 15.57 -3.47 -9.51
CA MET A 44 14.81 -3.88 -10.71
C MET A 44 15.52 -3.57 -12.04
N GLN A 45 16.48 -2.64 -12.04
CA GLN A 45 17.37 -2.40 -13.18
C GLN A 45 18.22 -3.62 -13.58
N LYS A 46 18.39 -4.61 -12.68
CA LYS A 46 19.08 -5.89 -12.95
C LYS A 46 18.15 -6.98 -13.50
N TYR A 47 16.84 -6.73 -13.52
CA TYR A 47 15.81 -7.67 -13.93
C TYR A 47 15.04 -7.13 -15.14
N ARG A 48 15.71 -6.47 -16.08
CA ARG A 48 15.06 -5.95 -17.30
C ARG A 48 14.47 -7.12 -18.12
N PRO A 49 13.30 -6.93 -18.78
CA PRO A 49 12.77 -7.94 -19.69
C PRO A 49 13.74 -8.16 -20.86
N SER A 50 13.71 -9.37 -21.42
CA SER A 50 14.38 -9.66 -22.71
C SER A 50 13.63 -8.98 -23.85
N THR A 51 14.24 -8.90 -25.03
CA THR A 51 13.65 -8.22 -26.20
C THR A 51 12.28 -8.77 -26.63
N ASP A 52 12.01 -10.04 -26.30
CA ASP A 52 10.78 -10.75 -26.67
C ASP A 52 9.80 -10.91 -25.49
N ASP A 53 10.10 -10.35 -24.31
CA ASP A 53 9.25 -10.41 -23.10
C ASP A 53 8.57 -9.06 -22.90
N GLU A 54 7.22 -9.04 -22.86
CA GLU A 54 6.44 -7.81 -22.61
C GLU A 54 6.74 -7.21 -21.22
N GLY A 55 7.19 -8.03 -20.25
CA GLY A 55 7.51 -7.59 -18.90
C GLY A 55 6.30 -7.10 -18.09
N ILE A 56 6.57 -6.66 -16.86
CA ILE A 56 5.60 -6.00 -15.98
C ILE A 56 6.16 -4.67 -15.47
N PRO A 57 5.32 -3.66 -15.19
CA PRO A 57 5.80 -2.39 -14.70
C PRO A 57 6.47 -2.53 -13.32
N VAL A 58 7.40 -1.62 -13.03
CA VAL A 58 8.11 -1.56 -11.76
C VAL A 58 7.46 -0.52 -10.87
N LEU A 59 7.05 -0.93 -9.67
CA LEU A 59 6.57 -0.03 -8.64
C LEU A 59 7.75 0.67 -7.96
N LYS A 60 7.90 1.98 -8.21
CA LYS A 60 8.79 2.86 -7.47
C LYS A 60 7.99 3.86 -6.65
N ILE A 61 8.69 4.73 -5.93
CA ILE A 61 8.09 5.78 -5.10
C ILE A 61 7.19 6.72 -5.93
N LYS A 62 7.56 7.00 -7.19
CA LYS A 62 6.75 7.79 -8.13
C LYS A 62 5.40 7.10 -8.37
N GLU A 63 5.43 5.84 -8.82
CA GLU A 63 4.24 5.06 -9.15
C GLU A 63 3.36 4.86 -7.91
N LEU A 64 3.96 4.59 -6.74
CA LEU A 64 3.24 4.48 -5.48
C LEU A 64 2.51 5.79 -5.12
N ARG A 65 3.15 6.94 -5.32
CA ARG A 65 2.57 8.27 -5.01
C ARG A 65 1.43 8.64 -5.96
N GLN A 66 1.54 8.29 -7.25
CA GLN A 66 0.48 8.56 -8.23
C GLN A 66 -0.64 7.51 -8.20
N GLY A 67 -0.36 6.30 -7.69
CA GLY A 67 -1.32 5.23 -7.48
C GLY A 67 -1.56 4.32 -8.71
N TYR A 68 -0.76 4.47 -9.76
CA TYR A 68 -0.84 3.67 -10.99
C TYR A 68 0.52 3.63 -11.70
N CYS A 69 0.70 2.67 -12.62
CA CYS A 69 1.82 2.66 -13.56
C CYS A 69 1.37 3.22 -14.92
N ASP A 70 2.26 3.95 -15.57
CA ASP A 70 2.04 4.62 -16.87
C ASP A 70 3.06 4.13 -17.91
N ASP A 71 2.95 4.58 -19.16
CA ASP A 71 3.86 4.22 -20.25
C ASP A 71 5.33 4.64 -20.00
N LYS A 72 5.58 5.47 -18.99
CA LYS A 72 6.92 5.91 -18.58
C LYS A 72 7.49 5.07 -17.43
N SER A 73 6.71 4.13 -16.91
CA SER A 73 7.13 3.23 -15.85
C SER A 73 8.14 2.24 -16.42
N GLU A 74 9.25 2.04 -15.72
CA GLU A 74 10.22 1.01 -16.10
C GLU A 74 9.57 -0.38 -16.04
N LEU A 75 10.07 -1.29 -16.87
CA LEU A 75 9.62 -2.68 -16.89
C LEU A 75 10.67 -3.59 -16.29
N CYS A 76 10.23 -4.66 -15.62
CA CYS A 76 11.05 -5.80 -15.26
C CYS A 76 10.49 -7.07 -15.88
N SER A 77 11.33 -8.10 -16.01
CA SER A 77 10.89 -9.43 -16.43
C SER A 77 9.88 -9.99 -15.45
N THR A 78 8.95 -10.79 -15.97
CA THR A 78 8.01 -11.59 -15.18
C THR A 78 8.72 -12.73 -14.43
N ASN A 79 9.94 -13.11 -14.84
CA ASN A 79 10.74 -14.16 -14.22
C ASN A 79 11.52 -13.68 -12.98
N ILE A 80 10.83 -13.05 -12.05
CA ILE A 80 11.33 -12.70 -10.71
C ILE A 80 10.64 -13.57 -9.66
N LYS A 81 11.22 -13.71 -8.46
CA LYS A 81 10.56 -14.48 -7.39
C LYS A 81 9.21 -13.85 -7.06
N HIS A 82 8.21 -14.69 -6.82
CA HIS A 82 6.82 -14.27 -6.59
C HIS A 82 6.66 -13.27 -5.44
N ASP A 83 7.49 -13.35 -4.40
CA ASP A 83 7.45 -12.42 -3.26
C ASP A 83 7.68 -10.94 -3.67
N TYR A 84 8.34 -10.71 -4.81
CA TYR A 84 8.60 -9.37 -5.36
C TYR A 84 7.59 -8.95 -6.43
N ILE A 85 6.62 -9.80 -6.75
CA ILE A 85 5.47 -9.44 -7.56
C ILE A 85 4.40 -8.90 -6.60
N ILE A 86 3.93 -7.70 -6.93
CA ILE A 86 2.92 -6.97 -6.19
C ILE A 86 1.61 -7.04 -6.95
N HIS A 87 0.52 -7.18 -6.21
CA HIS A 87 -0.83 -7.16 -6.74
C HIS A 87 -1.67 -6.10 -6.04
N ASP A 88 -2.86 -5.87 -6.59
CA ASP A 88 -3.84 -5.01 -5.94
C ASP A 88 -4.09 -5.45 -4.49
N SER A 89 -4.30 -4.47 -3.62
CA SER A 89 -4.50 -4.61 -2.18
C SER A 89 -3.24 -4.90 -1.36
N ASP A 90 -2.07 -5.08 -1.97
CA ASP A 90 -0.81 -5.24 -1.22
C ASP A 90 -0.46 -3.95 -0.46
N VAL A 91 0.09 -4.07 0.74
CA VAL A 91 0.54 -2.92 1.53
C VAL A 91 1.98 -2.62 1.18
N ILE A 92 2.22 -1.39 0.70
CA ILE A 92 3.52 -0.94 0.26
C ILE A 92 3.95 0.23 1.11
N PHE A 93 5.16 0.14 1.65
CA PHE A 93 5.76 1.19 2.45
C PHE A 93 7.06 1.68 1.81
N SER A 94 7.08 2.95 1.41
CA SER A 94 8.28 3.65 0.97
C SER A 94 9.12 4.02 2.18
N TRP A 95 10.31 3.45 2.31
CA TRP A 95 11.23 3.69 3.42
C TRP A 95 12.36 4.68 3.08
N SER A 96 12.36 5.19 1.84
CA SER A 96 13.42 6.00 1.27
C SER A 96 12.85 7.20 0.51
N GLY A 97 13.53 8.35 0.57
CA GLY A 97 13.17 9.57 -0.13
C GLY A 97 11.85 10.12 0.40
N SER A 98 10.78 9.97 -0.39
CA SER A 98 9.44 10.31 0.05
C SER A 98 8.79 9.12 0.75
N LEU A 99 8.67 9.18 2.07
CA LEU A 99 8.02 8.13 2.84
C LEU A 99 6.50 8.23 2.70
N LEU A 100 5.87 7.10 2.43
CA LEU A 100 4.42 6.90 2.47
C LEU A 100 4.11 5.41 2.63
N VAL A 101 2.95 5.11 3.18
CA VAL A 101 2.36 3.76 3.17
C VAL A 101 1.02 3.83 2.47
N ASP A 102 0.76 2.84 1.63
CA ASP A 102 -0.47 2.77 0.84
C ASP A 102 -0.90 1.32 0.56
N PHE A 103 -2.19 1.14 0.31
CA PHE A 103 -2.72 -0.05 -0.35
C PHE A 103 -2.54 0.11 -1.86
N TRP A 104 -1.65 -0.67 -2.46
CA TRP A 104 -1.42 -0.62 -3.89
C TRP A 104 -2.69 -1.05 -4.64
N CYS A 105 -3.15 -0.21 -5.56
CA CYS A 105 -4.34 -0.47 -6.37
C CYS A 105 -4.05 -0.15 -7.84
N GLY A 106 -2.80 -0.30 -8.28
CA GLY A 106 -2.33 0.05 -9.63
C GLY A 106 -2.02 -1.14 -10.54
N GLY A 107 -2.32 -2.37 -10.12
CA GLY A 107 -2.21 -3.58 -10.94
C GLY A 107 -0.99 -4.44 -10.58
N THR A 108 -0.63 -5.37 -11.44
CA THR A 108 0.54 -6.23 -11.20
C THR A 108 1.83 -5.47 -11.52
N CYS A 109 2.80 -5.49 -10.60
CA CYS A 109 4.07 -4.80 -10.78
C CYS A 109 5.22 -5.46 -9.98
N GLY A 110 6.47 -5.20 -10.39
CA GLY A 110 7.66 -5.60 -9.65
C GLY A 110 8.03 -4.60 -8.54
N LEU A 111 8.37 -5.09 -7.35
CA LEU A 111 8.76 -4.28 -6.19
C LEU A 111 10.21 -3.75 -6.24
N ASN A 112 10.39 -2.43 -6.36
CA ASN A 112 11.72 -1.80 -6.37
C ASN A 112 12.38 -1.69 -4.97
N GLN A 113 13.72 -1.66 -4.93
CA GLN A 113 14.62 -1.68 -3.75
C GLN A 113 14.44 -0.58 -2.69
N HIS A 114 13.59 0.41 -2.94
CA HIS A 114 13.31 1.53 -2.02
C HIS A 114 11.95 1.40 -1.33
N LEU A 115 11.26 0.29 -1.57
CA LEU A 115 9.96 -0.03 -1.04
C LEU A 115 10.02 -1.34 -0.26
N PHE A 116 9.21 -1.42 0.78
CA PHE A 116 8.86 -2.65 1.47
C PHE A 116 7.48 -3.13 1.02
N LYS A 117 7.37 -4.43 0.70
CA LYS A 117 6.09 -5.13 0.76
C LYS A 117 5.86 -5.55 2.20
N VAL A 118 4.73 -5.15 2.77
CA VAL A 118 4.38 -5.43 4.16
C VAL A 118 3.33 -6.55 4.21
N THR A 119 3.69 -7.67 4.83
CA THR A 119 2.84 -8.87 4.93
C THR A 119 2.85 -9.44 6.33
N SER A 120 1.85 -10.25 6.68
CA SER A 120 1.86 -10.99 7.93
C SER A 120 1.11 -12.30 7.79
N ASN A 121 1.66 -13.37 8.38
CA ASN A 121 1.01 -14.67 8.51
C ASN A 121 0.21 -14.81 9.82
N LYS A 122 0.27 -13.80 10.70
CA LYS A 122 -0.32 -13.85 12.05
C LYS A 122 -1.43 -12.82 12.25
N TYR A 123 -1.35 -11.69 11.55
CA TYR A 123 -2.25 -10.57 11.74
C TYR A 123 -2.83 -10.13 10.41
N ASP A 124 -4.08 -9.70 10.45
CA ASP A 124 -4.80 -9.18 9.30
C ASP A 124 -4.22 -7.84 8.81
N LYS A 125 -4.47 -7.58 7.53
CA LYS A 125 -3.98 -6.42 6.78
C LYS A 125 -4.27 -5.08 7.45
N TRP A 126 -5.48 -4.91 7.98
CA TRP A 126 -5.89 -3.68 8.63
C TRP A 126 -4.95 -3.31 9.79
N PHE A 127 -4.42 -4.31 10.50
CA PHE A 127 -3.66 -4.10 11.73
C PHE A 127 -2.26 -3.59 11.44
N TYR A 128 -1.51 -4.29 10.59
CA TYR A 128 -0.15 -3.86 10.25
C TYR A 128 -0.13 -2.62 9.34
N TYR A 129 -1.16 -2.41 8.52
CA TYR A 129 -1.32 -1.16 7.78
C TYR A 129 -1.53 0.02 8.74
N ALA A 130 -2.49 -0.07 9.67
CA ALA A 130 -2.82 1.01 10.58
C ALA A 130 -1.63 1.39 11.47
N TRP A 131 -0.91 0.41 12.03
CA TRP A 131 0.30 0.68 12.82
C TRP A 131 1.44 1.26 11.98
N THR A 132 1.67 0.77 10.76
CA THR A 132 2.68 1.37 9.86
C THR A 132 2.32 2.81 9.50
N LYS A 133 1.04 3.09 9.26
CA LYS A 133 0.52 4.43 8.97
C LYS A 133 0.66 5.37 10.16
N TYR A 134 0.37 4.90 11.38
CA TYR A 134 0.54 5.67 12.61
C TYR A 134 1.99 6.15 12.79
N TYR A 135 2.97 5.28 12.52
CA TYR A 135 4.39 5.63 12.64
C TYR A 135 4.95 6.45 11.47
N LEU A 136 4.17 6.70 10.42
CA LEU A 136 4.67 7.39 9.22
C LEU A 136 5.24 8.78 9.53
N ASP A 137 4.53 9.59 10.31
CA ASP A 137 4.97 10.95 10.66
C ASP A 137 6.26 10.92 11.49
N HIS A 138 6.36 9.96 12.41
CA HIS A 138 7.59 9.73 13.17
C HIS A 138 8.76 9.34 12.26
N PHE A 139 8.53 8.44 11.29
CA PHE A 139 9.56 8.04 10.34
C PHE A 139 9.99 9.18 9.42
N ILE A 140 9.08 10.06 9.01
CA ILE A 140 9.39 11.27 8.25
C ILE A 140 10.28 12.20 9.07
N ALA A 141 9.96 12.42 10.35
CA ALA A 141 10.79 13.25 11.24
C ALA A 141 12.20 12.67 11.39
N VAL A 142 12.30 11.36 11.68
CA VAL A 142 13.59 10.65 11.81
C VAL A 142 14.42 10.71 10.52
N ALA A 143 13.78 10.61 9.36
CA ALA A 143 14.46 10.70 8.06
C ALA A 143 14.95 12.12 7.76
N THR A 144 14.22 13.14 8.22
CA THR A 144 14.56 14.56 8.03
C THR A 144 15.73 14.98 8.91
N ASP A 145 15.74 14.56 10.19
CA ASP A 145 16.78 14.90 11.16
C ASP A 145 18.15 14.29 10.83
N LYS A 146 18.19 13.22 10.04
CA LYS A 146 19.42 12.46 9.77
C LYS A 146 20.37 13.11 8.75
N ALA A 147 20.05 14.29 8.19
CA ALA A 147 20.92 15.11 7.32
C ALA A 147 21.73 14.34 6.25
N THR A 148 21.25 13.16 5.83
CA THR A 148 21.86 12.37 4.76
C THR A 148 21.10 12.68 3.48
N THR A 149 21.82 12.71 2.35
CA THR A 149 21.38 13.26 1.07
C THR A 149 20.11 12.60 0.50
N MET A 150 19.66 11.49 1.07
CA MET A 150 18.35 10.89 0.82
C MET A 150 17.73 10.46 2.17
N GLY A 151 16.62 11.11 2.58
CA GLY A 151 15.93 10.78 3.83
C GLY A 151 15.47 9.32 3.84
N HIS A 152 16.16 8.46 4.58
CA HIS A 152 15.90 7.02 4.69
C HIS A 152 15.69 6.62 6.15
N ILE A 153 14.76 5.70 6.40
CA ILE A 153 14.74 5.00 7.69
C ILE A 153 15.53 3.69 7.62
N LYS A 154 16.18 3.34 8.73
CA LYS A 154 16.83 2.05 8.90
C LYS A 154 15.80 1.04 9.37
N ARG A 155 16.01 -0.25 9.09
CA ARG A 155 15.18 -1.33 9.62
C ARG A 155 15.07 -1.32 11.16
N ASP A 156 16.11 -0.84 11.84
CA ASP A 156 16.12 -0.64 13.29
C ASP A 156 15.02 0.31 13.81
N GLU A 157 14.59 1.28 13.00
CA GLU A 157 13.46 2.16 13.36
C GLU A 157 12.14 1.38 13.43
N LEU A 158 11.96 0.31 12.63
CA LEU A 158 10.80 -0.57 12.70
C LEU A 158 10.78 -1.40 13.99
N THR A 159 11.96 -1.80 14.50
CA THR A 159 12.09 -2.51 15.79
C THR A 159 11.76 -1.60 16.98
N LYS A 160 12.09 -0.30 16.86
CA LYS A 160 11.81 0.72 17.87
C LYS A 160 10.34 1.14 17.90
N ALA A 161 9.67 1.13 16.76
CA ALA A 161 8.25 1.44 16.64
C ALA A 161 7.38 0.41 17.40
N LYS A 162 6.91 0.79 18.59
CA LYS A 162 6.15 -0.08 19.50
C LYS A 162 4.68 -0.19 19.12
N VAL A 163 4.15 -1.40 19.13
CA VAL A 163 2.74 -1.66 18.83
C VAL A 163 2.08 -2.35 20.00
N ILE A 164 0.77 -2.21 20.07
CA ILE A 164 -0.06 -2.87 21.07
C ILE A 164 -0.91 -3.92 20.37
N ILE A 165 -0.76 -5.16 20.80
CA ILE A 165 -1.51 -6.32 20.30
C ILE A 165 -2.64 -6.61 21.29
N PRO A 166 -3.90 -6.42 20.88
CA PRO A 166 -5.04 -6.70 21.74
C PRO A 166 -5.24 -8.21 21.92
N ASN A 167 -5.99 -8.60 22.94
CA ASN A 167 -6.42 -10.00 23.07
C ASN A 167 -7.28 -10.42 21.86
N SER A 168 -7.53 -11.72 21.69
CA SER A 168 -8.26 -12.23 20.51
C SER A 168 -9.69 -11.66 20.37
N ARG A 169 -10.38 -11.40 21.50
CA ARG A 169 -11.74 -10.85 21.49
C ARG A 169 -11.74 -9.41 20.97
N ASP A 170 -10.87 -8.57 21.52
CA ASP A 170 -10.75 -7.16 21.14
C ASP A 170 -10.18 -7.01 19.74
N TYR A 171 -9.20 -7.84 19.37
CA TYR A 171 -8.66 -7.88 18.00
C TYR A 171 -9.77 -8.09 16.96
N LYS A 172 -10.64 -9.08 17.19
CA LYS A 172 -11.78 -9.36 16.31
C LYS A 172 -12.81 -8.23 16.31
N ARG A 173 -13.13 -7.68 17.48
CA ARG A 173 -14.08 -6.56 17.60
C ARG A 173 -13.60 -5.32 16.85
N ILE A 174 -12.34 -4.93 17.06
CA ILE A 174 -11.73 -3.77 16.40
C ILE A 174 -11.59 -4.01 14.90
N GLY A 175 -11.11 -5.20 14.50
CA GLY A 175 -11.01 -5.60 13.10
C GLY A 175 -12.35 -5.53 12.37
N ALA A 176 -13.46 -5.95 13.02
CA ALA A 176 -14.80 -5.84 12.46
C ALA A 176 -15.27 -4.40 12.19
N LEU A 177 -14.67 -3.39 12.85
CA LEU A 177 -14.95 -1.97 12.63
C LEU A 177 -14.05 -1.38 11.54
N ILE A 178 -12.74 -1.65 11.59
CA ILE A 178 -11.75 -0.99 10.75
C ILE A 178 -11.61 -1.68 9.38
N GLN A 179 -11.60 -3.01 9.35
CA GLN A 179 -11.34 -3.77 8.12
C GLN A 179 -12.34 -3.44 6.99
N PRO A 180 -13.67 -3.37 7.22
CA PRO A 180 -14.62 -3.04 6.17
C PRO A 180 -14.37 -1.67 5.52
N ILE A 181 -13.82 -0.71 6.29
CA ILE A 181 -13.50 0.63 5.79
C ILE A 181 -12.31 0.56 4.84
N TYR A 182 -11.26 -0.19 5.20
CA TYR A 182 -10.13 -0.40 4.30
C TYR A 182 -10.50 -1.22 3.07
N ASP A 183 -11.32 -2.26 3.21
CA ASP A 183 -11.81 -3.05 2.09
C ASP A 183 -12.63 -2.18 1.13
N LEU A 184 -13.44 -1.25 1.64
CA LEU A 184 -14.17 -0.28 0.82
C LEU A 184 -13.24 0.73 0.13
N ILE A 185 -12.19 1.22 0.80
CA ILE A 185 -11.17 2.08 0.18
C ILE A 185 -10.50 1.35 -0.99
N ILE A 186 -10.06 0.11 -0.77
CA ILE A 186 -9.39 -0.71 -1.78
C ILE A 186 -10.32 -0.99 -2.95
N THR A 187 -11.55 -1.47 -2.67
CA THR A 187 -12.55 -1.80 -3.69
C THR A 187 -12.88 -0.59 -4.55
N ASN A 188 -13.18 0.56 -3.93
CA ASN A 188 -13.46 1.80 -4.65
C ASN A 188 -12.29 2.22 -5.54
N ARG A 189 -11.04 2.06 -5.09
CA ARG A 189 -9.86 2.44 -5.88
C ARG A 189 -9.65 1.52 -7.09
N ILE A 190 -9.80 0.21 -6.88
CA ILE A 190 -9.71 -0.77 -7.97
C ILE A 190 -10.82 -0.55 -9.00
N GLU A 191 -12.04 -0.31 -8.54
CA GLU A 191 -13.20 -0.06 -9.42
C GLU A 191 -13.05 1.25 -10.19
N ASN A 192 -12.62 2.33 -9.53
CA ASN A 192 -12.30 3.59 -10.20
C ASN A 192 -11.24 3.40 -11.28
N ARG A 193 -10.18 2.63 -11.03
CA ARG A 193 -9.18 2.31 -12.06
C ARG A 193 -9.79 1.57 -13.24
N LYS A 194 -10.65 0.57 -12.99
CA LYS A 194 -11.34 -0.19 -14.05
C LYS A 194 -12.26 0.70 -14.87
N LEU A 195 -13.02 1.60 -14.23
CA LEU A 195 -13.91 2.56 -14.90
C LEU A 195 -13.13 3.56 -15.77
N ILE A 196 -11.98 4.06 -15.29
CA ILE A 196 -11.08 4.91 -16.07
C ILE A 196 -10.59 4.17 -17.31
N SER A 197 -10.08 2.94 -17.16
CA SER A 197 -9.60 2.12 -18.28
C SER A 197 -10.71 1.82 -19.29
N LEU A 198 -11.93 1.53 -18.82
CA LEU A 198 -13.09 1.29 -19.67
C LEU A 198 -13.47 2.56 -20.45
N ARG A 199 -13.56 3.71 -19.78
CA ARG A 199 -13.81 5.00 -20.40
C ARG A 199 -12.80 5.27 -21.52
N ASP A 200 -11.51 5.12 -21.24
CA ASP A 200 -10.43 5.43 -22.17
C ASP A 200 -10.39 4.45 -23.37
N SER A 201 -10.92 3.24 -23.21
CA SER A 201 -11.06 2.25 -24.29
C SER A 201 -12.28 2.50 -25.19
N ILE A 202 -13.35 3.06 -24.62
CA ILE A 202 -14.62 3.31 -25.33
C ILE A 202 -14.61 4.67 -26.03
N LEU A 203 -14.08 5.71 -25.38
CA LEU A 203 -14.15 7.08 -25.87
C LEU A 203 -13.59 7.25 -27.30
N PRO A 204 -12.43 6.65 -27.67
CA PRO A 204 -11.90 6.76 -29.03
C PRO A 204 -12.84 6.14 -30.07
N LYS A 205 -13.50 5.03 -29.74
CA LYS A 205 -14.43 4.31 -30.62
C LYS A 205 -15.76 5.02 -30.79
N LEU A 206 -16.23 5.71 -29.74
CA LEU A 206 -17.38 6.61 -29.85
C LEU A 206 -17.05 7.81 -30.73
N MET A 207 -15.88 8.41 -30.53
CA MET A 207 -15.42 9.58 -31.28
C MET A 207 -15.14 9.26 -32.76
N SER A 208 -14.68 8.03 -33.07
CA SER A 208 -14.48 7.58 -34.46
C SER A 208 -15.76 7.12 -35.15
N GLY A 209 -16.88 6.99 -34.43
CA GLY A 209 -18.13 6.45 -34.94
C GLY A 209 -18.12 4.93 -35.14
N GLU A 210 -17.07 4.23 -34.68
CA GLU A 210 -17.04 2.75 -34.63
C GLU A 210 -18.12 2.18 -33.71
N LEU A 211 -18.50 2.93 -32.67
CA LEU A 211 -19.61 2.62 -31.79
C LEU A 211 -20.75 3.61 -32.05
N ASP A 212 -21.82 3.13 -32.71
CA ASP A 212 -23.05 3.91 -32.91
C ASP A 212 -23.97 3.77 -31.68
N VAL A 213 -24.20 4.88 -31.00
CA VAL A 213 -25.07 4.98 -29.82
C VAL A 213 -26.36 5.74 -30.12
N SER A 214 -26.63 6.10 -31.38
CA SER A 214 -27.80 6.90 -31.79
C SER A 214 -29.15 6.22 -31.53
N LYS A 215 -29.16 4.90 -31.29
CA LYS A 215 -30.37 4.10 -31.02
C LYS A 215 -30.47 3.63 -29.56
N ILE A 216 -29.62 4.14 -28.68
CA ILE A 216 -29.67 3.80 -27.26
C ILE A 216 -30.57 4.84 -26.57
N ASP A 217 -31.72 4.40 -26.08
CA ASP A 217 -32.52 5.18 -25.13
C ASP A 217 -31.82 5.14 -23.76
N ILE A 218 -31.51 6.33 -23.22
CA ILE A 218 -30.93 6.52 -21.89
C ILE A 218 -32.02 6.96 -20.92
#